data_AF-A0A1C6Q4L8-F1
#
_entry.id   AF-A0A1C6Q4L8-F1
#
_cell.length_a   1.000
_cell.length_b   1.000
_cell.length_c   1.000
_cell.angle_alpha   90.00
_cell.angle_beta   90.00
_cell.angle_gamma   90.00
#
_symmetry.space_group_name_H-M   'P 1'
#
loop_
_entity.id
_entity.type
_entity.pdbx_description
1 polymer ?
#
loop_
_entity_poly.entity_id
_entity_poly.type
_entity_poly.pdbx_seq_one_letter_code
_entity_poly.pdbx_strand_id
1 'polypeptide(L)'
;MDAPATAFSYAAIQSLHRDRTQRIHAVFQPNSPHLADTGAASVAAAADYCLAHHVLEGAEAAARAGDTTTFDWYGAHPDANAATLSTSTAVGPRIVITPDLDRLPRSVFSETPYYVLGPDTTAARKVLRELATAAYNTGAQTGFGALLAAHAVVLVLLRPKQLGDSLDSWTITRLPGTVFSDHVDDPVVLARDLVHESGHNWLNDALAATASKISDDAQFYSPWKQTMRPAFGFLHACWAFPLTMIYTARVLSQTTGALHQFLTAYLDQQRSLLAPTADDHARVLALIPNADLRQRLHAVHHEALSL
;
A
#
# COMPACT_ATOMS: atom_id res chain seq x y z
N MET A 1 -20.11 -11.59 8.76
CA MET A 1 -19.06 -11.55 7.72
C MET A 1 -18.20 -10.31 7.99
N ASP A 2 -17.41 -10.32 9.07
CA ASP A 2 -16.67 -9.13 9.57
C ASP A 2 -15.15 -9.36 9.74
N ALA A 3 -14.62 -10.50 9.30
CA ALA A 3 -13.26 -10.95 9.60
C ALA A 3 -12.13 -10.05 9.03
N PRO A 4 -12.20 -9.47 7.81
CA PRO A 4 -11.10 -8.63 7.33
C PRO A 4 -11.07 -7.25 7.98
N ALA A 5 -12.23 -6.70 8.35
CA ALA A 5 -12.30 -5.37 8.94
C ALA A 5 -11.54 -5.32 10.28
N THR A 6 -11.59 -6.39 11.07
CA THR A 6 -10.81 -6.50 12.31
C THR A 6 -9.34 -6.78 12.06
N ALA A 7 -8.98 -7.46 10.97
CA ALA A 7 -7.59 -7.78 10.62
C ALA A 7 -6.74 -6.52 10.39
N PHE A 8 -7.31 -5.49 9.74
CA PHE A 8 -6.54 -4.29 9.35
C PHE A 8 -6.38 -3.27 10.46
N SER A 9 -7.30 -3.22 11.44
CA SER A 9 -7.18 -2.34 12.60
C SER A 9 -6.14 -2.89 13.58
N TYR A 10 -4.93 -2.31 13.56
CA TYR A 10 -3.82 -2.74 14.40
C TYR A 10 -3.18 -1.57 15.15
N ALA A 11 -3.36 -1.53 16.48
CA ALA A 11 -2.91 -0.42 17.32
C ALA A 11 -1.38 -0.18 17.26
N ALA A 12 -0.60 -1.24 17.08
CA ALA A 12 0.85 -1.14 16.93
C ALA A 12 1.25 -0.30 15.71
N ILE A 13 0.57 -0.48 14.56
CA ILE A 13 0.79 0.33 13.36
C ILE A 13 0.44 1.79 13.62
N GLN A 14 -0.68 2.06 14.30
CA GLN A 14 -1.09 3.43 14.59
C GLN A 14 -0.07 4.17 15.48
N SER A 15 0.49 3.48 16.48
CA SER A 15 1.57 4.03 17.30
C SER A 15 2.83 4.26 16.47
N LEU A 16 3.21 3.32 15.60
CA LEU A 16 4.35 3.48 14.69
C LEU A 16 4.18 4.71 13.79
N HIS A 17 3.00 4.88 13.19
CA HIS A 17 2.67 6.02 12.33
C HIS A 17 2.84 7.34 13.08
N ARG A 18 2.25 7.46 14.29
CA ARG A 18 2.41 8.68 15.12
C ARG A 18 3.87 8.94 15.48
N ASP A 19 4.57 7.94 16.03
CA ASP A 19 5.95 8.09 16.50
C ASP A 19 6.91 8.49 15.37
N ARG A 20 6.79 7.86 14.20
CA ARG A 20 7.65 8.18 13.05
C ARG A 20 7.34 9.55 12.48
N THR A 21 6.06 9.90 12.33
CA THR A 21 5.65 11.23 11.85
C THR A 21 6.22 12.33 12.74
N GLN A 22 6.09 12.19 14.06
CA GLN A 22 6.65 13.13 15.03
C GLN A 22 8.17 13.28 14.89
N ARG A 23 8.90 12.15 14.74
CA ARG A 23 10.36 12.17 14.55
C ARG A 23 10.76 12.87 13.25
N ILE A 24 10.02 12.64 12.17
CA ILE A 24 10.28 13.30 10.89
C ILE A 24 10.04 14.81 11.02
N HIS A 25 8.92 15.22 11.58
CA HIS A 25 8.62 16.65 11.77
C HIS A 25 9.65 17.34 12.66
N ALA A 26 10.17 16.67 13.69
CA ALA A 26 11.21 17.21 14.56
C ALA A 26 12.53 17.49 13.82
N VAL A 27 12.82 16.81 12.70
CA VAL A 27 13.99 17.11 11.86
C VAL A 27 13.84 18.45 11.15
N PHE A 28 12.64 18.78 10.68
CA PHE A 28 12.36 20.01 9.93
C PHE A 28 12.00 21.20 10.82
N GLN A 29 11.40 20.95 11.99
CA GLN A 29 10.91 21.97 12.90
C GLN A 29 11.32 21.70 14.36
N PRO A 30 12.63 21.77 14.68
CA PRO A 30 13.14 21.39 16.00
C PRO A 30 12.63 22.26 17.16
N ASN A 31 12.10 23.46 16.86
CA ASN A 31 11.59 24.41 17.85
C ASN A 31 10.05 24.53 17.87
N SER A 32 9.33 23.77 17.03
CA SER A 32 7.87 23.74 17.08
C SER A 32 7.45 22.94 18.33
N PRO A 33 6.58 23.49 19.20
CA PRO A 33 6.06 22.72 20.32
C PRO A 33 5.42 21.44 19.79
N HIS A 34 5.74 20.30 20.41
CA HIS A 34 5.11 19.02 20.11
C HIS A 34 3.60 19.24 19.98
N LEU A 35 3.05 19.08 18.78
CA LEU A 35 1.61 19.05 18.58
C LEU A 35 1.09 17.94 19.49
N ALA A 36 0.46 18.34 20.59
CA ALA A 36 -0.13 17.43 21.55
C ALA A 36 -1.07 16.48 20.80
N ASP A 37 -1.06 15.22 21.22
CA ASP A 37 -1.84 14.13 20.64
C ASP A 37 -3.34 14.47 20.68
N THR A 38 -3.84 15.18 19.66
CA THR A 38 -5.25 15.59 19.59
C THR A 38 -6.11 14.45 19.08
N GLY A 39 -5.88 13.21 19.55
CA GLY A 39 -6.71 12.03 19.26
C GLY A 39 -7.18 11.92 17.81
N ALA A 40 -6.37 12.38 16.85
CA ALA A 40 -6.82 12.55 15.48
C ALA A 40 -7.22 11.19 14.93
N ALA A 41 -8.38 11.12 14.28
CA ALA A 41 -8.93 9.87 13.76
C ALA A 41 -7.85 9.11 12.96
N SER A 42 -7.79 7.79 13.12
CA SER A 42 -6.71 6.93 12.59
C SER A 42 -6.39 7.14 11.10
N VAL A 43 -7.36 7.58 10.31
CA VAL A 43 -7.20 7.90 8.87
C VAL A 43 -6.33 9.15 8.65
N ALA A 44 -6.47 10.18 9.49
CA ALA A 44 -5.63 11.38 9.41
C ALA A 44 -4.16 11.05 9.75
N ALA A 45 -3.95 10.25 10.79
CA ALA A 45 -2.60 9.83 11.20
C ALA A 45 -1.85 9.04 10.11
N ALA A 46 -2.55 8.21 9.34
CA ALA A 46 -1.95 7.47 8.22
C ALA A 46 -1.59 8.38 7.05
N ALA A 47 -2.42 9.38 6.75
CA ALA A 47 -2.13 10.38 5.73
C ALA A 47 -0.90 11.21 6.11
N ASP A 48 -0.87 11.72 7.35
CA ASP A 48 0.27 12.48 7.87
C ASP A 48 1.57 11.66 7.83
N TYR A 49 1.52 10.38 8.20
CA TYR A 49 2.66 9.47 8.11
C TYR A 49 3.17 9.29 6.68
N CYS A 50 2.28 9.04 5.73
CA CYS A 50 2.63 8.91 4.31
C CYS A 50 3.28 10.20 3.77
N LEU A 51 2.68 11.37 4.06
CA LEU A 51 3.14 12.66 3.58
C LEU A 51 4.47 13.07 4.22
N ALA A 52 4.64 12.83 5.52
CA ALA A 52 5.92 13.07 6.21
C ALA A 52 7.06 12.28 5.56
N HIS A 53 6.80 11.03 5.15
CA HIS A 53 7.78 10.24 4.42
C HIS A 53 8.11 10.82 3.03
N HIS A 54 7.13 11.34 2.29
CA HIS A 54 7.39 12.06 1.04
C HIS A 54 8.25 13.31 1.26
N VAL A 55 7.95 14.10 2.30
CA VAL A 55 8.71 15.30 2.66
C VAL A 55 10.13 14.96 3.04
N LEU A 56 10.33 13.98 3.94
CA LEU A 56 11.66 13.52 4.34
C LEU A 56 12.46 13.10 3.12
N GLU A 57 11.83 12.31 2.27
CA GLU A 57 12.47 11.75 1.09
C GLU A 57 12.94 12.83 0.13
N GLY A 58 12.04 13.73 -0.24
CA GLY A 58 12.32 14.79 -1.18
C GLY A 58 13.33 15.78 -0.65
N ALA A 59 13.27 16.12 0.64
CA ALA A 59 14.24 16.98 1.28
C ALA A 59 15.63 16.33 1.35
N GLU A 60 15.73 15.03 1.67
CA GLU A 60 17.00 14.32 1.65
C GLU A 60 17.63 14.37 0.24
N ALA A 61 16.84 14.09 -0.80
CA ALA A 61 17.30 14.14 -2.18
C ALA A 61 17.76 15.55 -2.57
N ALA A 62 16.99 16.59 -2.23
CA ALA A 62 17.34 17.99 -2.50
C ALA A 62 18.63 18.41 -1.78
N ALA A 63 18.79 18.04 -0.51
CA ALA A 63 20.00 18.31 0.26
C ALA A 63 21.24 17.64 -0.35
N ARG A 64 21.12 16.37 -0.77
CA ARG A 64 22.22 15.65 -1.45
C ARG A 64 22.61 16.29 -2.79
N ALA A 65 21.65 16.88 -3.49
CA ALA A 65 21.88 17.58 -4.76
C ALA A 65 22.35 19.04 -4.58
N GLY A 66 22.34 19.58 -3.34
CA GLY A 66 22.61 20.99 -3.09
C GLY A 66 21.50 21.94 -3.58
N ASP A 67 20.30 21.42 -3.83
CA ASP A 67 19.14 22.21 -4.25
C ASP A 67 18.45 22.81 -3.02
N THR A 68 18.92 23.98 -2.62
CA THR A 68 18.39 24.70 -1.44
C THR A 68 16.96 25.16 -1.64
N THR A 69 16.54 25.46 -2.88
CA THR A 69 15.19 25.97 -3.16
C THR A 69 14.15 24.88 -2.92
N THR A 70 14.40 23.68 -3.44
CA THR A 70 13.52 22.52 -3.21
C THR A 70 13.58 22.07 -1.75
N PHE A 71 14.75 22.10 -1.12
CA PHE A 71 14.90 21.77 0.30
C PHE A 71 14.05 22.70 1.20
N ASP A 72 14.16 24.02 0.99
CA ASP A 72 13.40 25.02 1.74
C ASP A 72 11.89 24.87 1.49
N TRP A 73 11.48 24.49 0.26
CA TRP A 73 10.08 24.21 -0.05
C TRP A 73 9.52 23.08 0.82
N TYR A 74 10.26 21.98 1.00
CA TYR A 74 9.83 20.87 1.88
C TYR A 74 9.72 21.29 3.34
N GLY A 75 10.61 22.19 3.80
CA GLY A 75 10.50 22.79 5.14
C GLY A 75 9.23 23.63 5.33
N ALA A 76 8.80 24.34 4.28
CA ALA A 76 7.59 25.16 4.28
C ALA A 76 6.29 24.38 4.05
N HIS A 77 6.36 23.18 3.46
CA HIS A 77 5.20 22.34 3.11
C HIS A 77 5.32 20.94 3.73
N PRO A 78 5.15 20.81 5.06
CA PRO A 78 5.27 19.51 5.75
C PRO A 78 4.18 18.49 5.38
N ASP A 79 3.15 18.92 4.65
CA ASP A 79 2.09 18.07 4.08
C ASP A 79 2.31 17.76 2.58
N ALA A 80 3.47 18.14 2.02
CA ALA A 80 3.77 18.04 0.59
C ALA A 80 2.66 18.61 -0.32
N ASN A 81 2.03 19.72 0.08
CA ASN A 81 0.93 20.37 -0.65
C ASN A 81 -0.34 19.50 -0.82
N ALA A 82 -0.55 18.54 0.08
CA ALA A 82 -1.66 17.60 0.01
C ALA A 82 -3.03 18.27 -0.18
N ALA A 83 -3.29 19.41 0.48
CA ALA A 83 -4.55 20.12 0.36
C ALA A 83 -4.92 20.48 -1.10
N THR A 84 -3.92 20.80 -1.93
CA THR A 84 -4.11 21.18 -3.33
C THR A 84 -4.19 19.98 -4.28
N LEU A 85 -3.57 18.85 -3.89
CA LEU A 85 -3.48 17.64 -4.70
C LEU A 85 -4.62 16.64 -4.41
N SER A 86 -5.33 16.84 -3.31
CA SER A 86 -6.30 15.87 -2.79
C SER A 86 -7.55 15.74 -3.66
N THR A 87 -8.01 14.50 -3.74
CA THR A 87 -9.26 14.07 -4.36
C THR A 87 -10.12 13.40 -3.30
N SER A 88 -11.38 13.80 -3.16
CA SER A 88 -12.28 13.17 -2.17
C SER A 88 -12.67 11.75 -2.62
N THR A 89 -12.61 10.80 -1.69
CA THR A 89 -12.97 9.39 -1.90
C THR A 89 -13.77 8.84 -0.72
N ALA A 90 -14.32 7.63 -0.88
CA ALA A 90 -15.06 6.93 0.18
C ALA A 90 -14.22 6.62 1.44
N VAL A 91 -12.88 6.66 1.34
CA VAL A 91 -11.95 6.40 2.45
C VAL A 91 -11.24 7.67 2.95
N GLY A 92 -11.69 8.84 2.50
CA GLY A 92 -11.08 10.15 2.79
C GLY A 92 -10.30 10.75 1.62
N PRO A 93 -9.63 11.89 1.80
CA PRO A 93 -8.89 12.57 0.73
C PRO A 93 -7.66 11.78 0.26
N ARG A 94 -7.51 11.56 -1.05
CA ARG A 94 -6.39 10.82 -1.65
C ARG A 94 -5.66 11.64 -2.69
N ILE A 95 -4.34 11.51 -2.74
CA ILE A 95 -3.53 12.16 -3.76
C ILE A 95 -3.41 11.18 -4.92
N VAL A 96 -3.86 11.61 -6.11
CA VAL A 96 -3.79 10.80 -7.33
C VAL A 96 -2.93 11.55 -8.32
N ILE A 97 -1.84 10.94 -8.75
CA ILE A 97 -0.86 11.56 -9.66
C ILE A 97 -0.54 10.64 -10.83
N THR A 98 -0.11 11.25 -11.93
CA THR A 98 0.30 10.57 -13.16
C THR A 98 1.62 11.17 -13.62
N PRO A 99 2.75 10.70 -13.08
CA PRO A 99 4.05 11.27 -13.40
C PRO A 99 4.47 10.90 -14.83
N ASP A 100 5.42 11.66 -15.35
CA ASP A 100 6.17 11.26 -16.53
C ASP A 100 7.06 10.06 -16.17
N LEU A 101 6.80 8.91 -16.79
CA LEU A 101 7.42 7.64 -16.45
C LEU A 101 8.93 7.62 -16.74
N ASP A 102 9.36 8.37 -17.74
CA ASP A 102 10.77 8.49 -18.10
C ASP A 102 11.55 9.34 -17.08
N ARG A 103 10.84 10.03 -16.19
CA ARG A 103 11.40 10.90 -15.15
C ARG A 103 11.27 10.32 -13.74
N LEU A 104 10.81 9.07 -13.60
CA LEU A 104 10.78 8.43 -12.29
C LEU A 104 12.21 8.20 -11.77
N PRO A 105 12.62 8.85 -10.67
CA PRO A 105 13.94 8.64 -10.10
C PRO A 105 14.13 7.18 -9.69
N ARG A 106 15.38 6.71 -9.85
CA ARG A 106 15.90 5.52 -9.20
C ARG A 106 16.95 5.99 -8.19
N SER A 107 16.89 5.53 -6.96
CA SER A 107 17.96 5.81 -5.99
C SER A 107 18.88 4.61 -5.90
N VAL A 108 20.11 4.83 -5.41
CA VAL A 108 21.03 3.74 -5.04
C VAL A 108 20.45 2.79 -3.98
N PHE A 109 19.37 3.21 -3.30
CA PHE A 109 18.70 2.47 -2.24
C PHE A 109 17.35 1.86 -2.70
N SER A 110 16.95 2.05 -3.96
CA SER A 110 15.72 1.47 -4.51
C SER A 110 15.92 1.11 -5.98
N GLU A 111 15.95 -0.19 -6.25
CA GLU A 111 16.04 -0.73 -7.61
C GLU A 111 14.79 -0.42 -8.43
N THR A 112 13.65 -0.22 -7.75
CA THR A 112 12.37 0.13 -8.37
C THR A 112 12.23 1.64 -8.50
N PRO A 113 11.88 2.18 -9.67
CA PRO A 113 11.55 3.59 -9.82
C PRO A 113 10.41 4.01 -8.89
N TYR A 114 10.47 5.22 -8.35
CA TYR A 114 9.42 5.76 -7.48
C TYR A 114 9.22 7.24 -7.74
N TYR A 115 8.15 7.81 -7.20
CA TYR A 115 7.81 9.22 -7.33
C TYR A 115 7.70 9.85 -5.95
N VAL A 116 8.21 11.06 -5.80
CA VAL A 116 8.14 11.85 -4.57
C VAL A 116 7.33 13.12 -4.86
N LEU A 117 6.34 13.40 -4.02
CA LEU A 117 5.57 14.64 -4.10
C LEU A 117 6.50 15.83 -3.84
N GLY A 118 6.69 16.68 -4.85
CA GLY A 118 7.49 17.90 -4.77
C GLY A 118 6.78 19.14 -5.33
N PRO A 119 7.48 20.29 -5.41
CA PRO A 119 6.91 21.59 -5.80
C PRO A 119 6.16 21.58 -7.13
N ASP A 120 6.67 20.83 -8.10
CA ASP A 120 6.12 20.75 -9.46
C ASP A 120 5.06 19.65 -9.62
N THR A 121 4.65 19.01 -8.52
CA THR A 121 3.67 17.92 -8.59
C THR A 121 2.31 18.48 -8.95
N THR A 122 1.71 17.92 -9.99
CA THR A 122 0.33 18.21 -10.39
C THR A 122 -0.55 17.00 -10.18
N ALA A 123 -1.78 17.23 -9.71
CA ALA A 123 -2.78 16.18 -9.62
C ALA A 123 -3.07 15.56 -11.00
N ALA A 124 -3.44 14.29 -11.00
CA ALA A 124 -3.85 13.58 -12.21
C ALA A 124 -5.05 14.27 -12.90
N ARG A 125 -5.19 14.01 -14.21
CA ARG A 125 -6.35 14.47 -14.99
C ARG A 125 -7.66 14.02 -14.35
N LYS A 126 -8.73 14.83 -14.49
CA LYS A 126 -10.04 14.59 -13.85
C LYS A 126 -10.56 13.17 -14.04
N VAL A 127 -10.51 12.63 -15.27
CA VAL A 127 -10.97 11.27 -15.59
C VAL A 127 -10.26 10.18 -14.78
N LEU A 128 -8.95 10.34 -14.55
CA LEU A 128 -8.16 9.37 -13.77
C LEU A 128 -8.41 9.52 -12.27
N ARG A 129 -8.72 10.74 -11.80
CA ARG A 129 -9.19 10.97 -10.43
C ARG A 129 -10.56 10.35 -10.19
N GLU A 130 -11.47 10.43 -11.17
CA GLU A 130 -12.79 9.79 -11.11
C GLU A 130 -12.66 8.26 -11.10
N LEU A 131 -11.78 7.68 -11.92
CA LEU A 131 -11.43 6.25 -11.89
C LEU A 131 -10.92 5.83 -10.50
N ALA A 132 -9.98 6.59 -9.94
CA ALA A 132 -9.43 6.32 -8.61
C ALA A 132 -10.52 6.42 -7.53
N THR A 133 -11.34 7.47 -7.52
CA THR A 133 -12.46 7.63 -6.58
C THR A 133 -13.42 6.44 -6.65
N ALA A 134 -13.76 5.99 -7.86
CA ALA A 134 -14.61 4.81 -8.06
C ALA A 134 -13.94 3.53 -7.53
N ALA A 135 -12.63 3.34 -7.78
CA ALA A 135 -11.88 2.20 -7.27
C ALA A 135 -11.83 2.16 -5.73
N TYR A 136 -11.53 3.28 -5.07
CA TYR A 136 -11.57 3.37 -3.61
C TYR A 136 -12.97 3.07 -3.05
N ASN A 137 -14.02 3.52 -3.73
CA ASN A 137 -15.39 3.20 -3.35
C ASN A 137 -15.69 1.70 -3.48
N THR A 138 -15.30 1.05 -4.59
CA THR A 138 -15.46 -0.40 -4.77
C THR A 138 -14.70 -1.19 -3.70
N GLY A 139 -13.45 -0.84 -3.43
CA GLY A 139 -12.67 -1.45 -2.35
C GLY A 139 -13.28 -1.25 -0.96
N ALA A 140 -13.83 -0.06 -0.68
CA ALA A 140 -14.52 0.20 0.58
C ALA A 140 -15.79 -0.66 0.74
N GLN A 141 -16.63 -0.72 -0.30
CA GLN A 141 -17.87 -1.49 -0.31
C GLN A 141 -17.66 -3.01 -0.17
N THR A 142 -16.50 -3.51 -0.57
CA THR A 142 -16.11 -4.93 -0.45
C THR A 142 -15.40 -5.27 0.88
N GLY A 143 -15.32 -4.30 1.80
CA GLY A 143 -14.80 -4.49 3.16
C GLY A 143 -13.32 -4.16 3.34
N PHE A 144 -12.67 -3.55 2.35
CA PHE A 144 -11.26 -3.14 2.41
C PHE A 144 -11.06 -1.65 2.73
N GLY A 145 -12.14 -0.95 3.09
CA GLY A 145 -12.09 0.49 3.36
C GLY A 145 -11.03 0.89 4.39
N ALA A 146 -10.91 0.15 5.50
CA ALA A 146 -9.90 0.42 6.52
C ALA A 146 -8.45 0.21 6.03
N LEU A 147 -8.21 -0.84 5.24
CA LEU A 147 -6.91 -1.12 4.64
C LEU A 147 -6.50 0.00 3.69
N LEU A 148 -7.37 0.32 2.73
CA LEU A 148 -7.15 1.39 1.75
C LEU A 148 -7.03 2.75 2.44
N ALA A 149 -7.78 2.95 3.53
CA ALA A 149 -7.75 4.20 4.26
C ALA A 149 -6.35 4.49 4.82
N ALA A 150 -5.71 3.47 5.40
CA ALA A 150 -4.44 3.61 6.10
C ALA A 150 -3.20 3.34 5.23
N HIS A 151 -3.33 2.63 4.10
CA HIS A 151 -2.16 2.11 3.36
C HIS A 151 -2.17 2.38 1.84
N ALA A 152 -3.11 3.17 1.35
CA ALA A 152 -3.10 3.74 -0.01
C ALA A 152 -3.55 5.20 0.04
N VAL A 153 -2.70 6.08 0.56
CA VAL A 153 -2.92 7.53 0.66
C VAL A 153 -2.57 8.24 -0.65
N VAL A 154 -1.44 7.85 -1.24
CA VAL A 154 -0.93 8.36 -2.51
C VAL A 154 -1.04 7.26 -3.55
N LEU A 155 -1.77 7.52 -4.64
CA LEU A 155 -1.87 6.65 -5.80
C LEU A 155 -1.12 7.26 -6.97
N VAL A 156 -0.10 6.56 -7.43
CA VAL A 156 0.70 6.89 -8.60
C VAL A 156 0.25 5.99 -9.75
N LEU A 157 -0.58 6.56 -10.63
CA LEU A 157 -1.04 5.88 -11.84
C LEU A 157 0.05 5.96 -12.91
N LEU A 158 0.45 4.80 -13.40
CA LEU A 158 1.55 4.64 -14.33
C LEU A 158 1.05 4.56 -15.77
N ARG A 159 1.08 3.37 -16.41
CA ARG A 159 0.67 3.19 -17.80
C ARG A 159 -0.79 2.75 -17.88
N PRO A 160 -1.56 3.27 -18.85
CA PRO A 160 -2.81 2.65 -19.23
C PRO A 160 -2.54 1.29 -19.89
N LYS A 161 -3.37 0.30 -19.56
CA LYS A 161 -3.30 -1.09 -20.03
C LYS A 161 -4.69 -1.57 -20.43
N GLN A 162 -4.73 -2.68 -21.16
CA GLN A 162 -5.98 -3.36 -21.50
C GLN A 162 -6.30 -4.46 -20.49
N LEU A 163 -7.58 -4.82 -20.40
CA LEU A 163 -8.00 -5.94 -19.58
C LEU A 163 -7.32 -7.23 -20.07
N GLY A 164 -6.64 -7.92 -19.17
CA GLY A 164 -5.87 -9.14 -19.49
C GLY A 164 -4.37 -8.91 -19.73
N ASP A 165 -3.93 -7.65 -19.89
CA ASP A 165 -2.51 -7.34 -19.90
C ASP A 165 -1.89 -7.61 -18.52
N SER A 166 -0.59 -7.92 -18.50
CA SER A 166 0.18 -7.86 -17.27
C SER A 166 0.26 -6.41 -16.78
N LEU A 167 -0.15 -6.21 -15.53
CA LEU A 167 -0.08 -4.92 -14.84
C LEU A 167 1.12 -4.95 -13.89
N ASP A 168 1.95 -3.91 -13.97
CA ASP A 168 3.00 -3.69 -12.99
C ASP A 168 2.42 -2.84 -11.85
N SER A 169 2.54 -3.34 -10.62
CA SER A 169 2.22 -2.59 -9.41
C SER A 169 3.29 -2.85 -8.35
N TRP A 170 3.54 -1.85 -7.51
CA TRP A 170 4.47 -1.99 -6.40
C TRP A 170 4.22 -0.96 -5.29
N THR A 171 4.80 -1.27 -4.14
CA THR A 171 5.02 -0.37 -3.01
C THR A 171 6.47 -0.45 -2.57
N ILE A 172 6.95 0.58 -1.89
CA ILE A 172 8.29 0.58 -1.31
C ILE A 172 8.23 1.02 0.14
N THR A 173 9.06 0.41 0.99
CA THR A 173 9.10 0.70 2.43
C THR A 173 9.51 2.14 2.74
N ARG A 174 10.17 2.82 1.80
CA ARG A 174 10.62 4.22 1.96
C ARG A 174 9.49 5.23 1.80
N LEU A 175 8.47 4.89 1.03
CA LEU A 175 7.27 5.69 0.80
C LEU A 175 6.02 4.89 1.23
N PRO A 176 5.87 4.62 2.55
CA PRO A 176 4.73 3.89 3.06
C PRO A 176 3.43 4.61 2.71
N GLY A 177 2.37 3.84 2.47
CA GLY A 177 1.06 4.39 2.07
C GLY A 177 1.00 4.87 0.62
N THR A 178 2.09 4.72 -0.16
CA THR A 178 2.10 5.02 -1.60
C THR A 178 1.93 3.75 -2.40
N VAL A 179 1.06 3.79 -3.40
CA VAL A 179 0.82 2.70 -4.36
C VAL A 179 1.21 3.17 -5.76
N PHE A 180 2.06 2.41 -6.43
CA PHE A 180 2.39 2.57 -7.83
C PHE A 180 1.66 1.49 -8.62
N SER A 181 0.91 1.86 -9.65
CA SER A 181 0.14 0.88 -10.43
C SER A 181 -0.05 1.33 -11.87
N ASP A 182 0.27 0.44 -12.80
CA ASP A 182 -0.39 0.44 -14.11
C ASP A 182 -1.90 0.29 -13.89
N HIS A 183 -2.70 0.74 -14.86
CA HIS A 183 -4.14 0.75 -14.68
C HIS A 183 -4.88 0.36 -15.95
N VAL A 184 -5.97 -0.37 -15.77
CA VAL A 184 -7.03 -0.52 -16.77
C VAL A 184 -8.09 0.55 -16.51
N ASP A 185 -8.83 0.97 -17.52
CA ASP A 185 -9.96 1.90 -17.37
C ASP A 185 -11.20 1.20 -16.77
N ASP A 186 -10.98 0.47 -15.67
CA ASP A 186 -12.00 -0.25 -14.91
C ASP A 186 -11.72 -0.14 -13.40
N PRO A 187 -12.64 0.46 -12.61
CA PRO A 187 -12.40 0.69 -11.19
C PRO A 187 -12.36 -0.60 -10.37
N VAL A 188 -12.97 -1.70 -10.82
CA VAL A 188 -12.96 -2.99 -10.12
C VAL A 188 -11.56 -3.61 -10.19
N VAL A 189 -10.88 -3.48 -11.33
CA VAL A 189 -9.50 -3.96 -11.51
C VAL A 189 -8.54 -3.09 -10.71
N LEU A 190 -8.65 -1.77 -10.81
CA LEU A 190 -7.78 -0.86 -10.03
C LEU A 190 -7.95 -1.07 -8.53
N ALA A 191 -9.17 -1.32 -8.05
CA ALA A 191 -9.42 -1.59 -6.63
C ALA A 191 -8.77 -2.90 -6.16
N ARG A 192 -8.70 -3.95 -7.00
CA ARG A 192 -7.96 -5.18 -6.70
C ARG A 192 -6.48 -4.87 -6.47
N ASP A 193 -5.89 -4.08 -7.35
CA ASP A 193 -4.45 -3.76 -7.31
C ASP A 193 -4.14 -2.82 -6.13
N LEU A 194 -5.02 -1.87 -5.85
CA LEU A 194 -4.96 -1.06 -4.62
C LEU A 194 -5.00 -1.95 -3.36
N VAL A 195 -5.86 -2.97 -3.30
CA VAL A 195 -5.92 -3.91 -2.18
C VAL A 195 -4.62 -4.71 -2.06
N HIS A 196 -4.07 -5.18 -3.18
CA HIS A 196 -2.81 -5.92 -3.21
C HIS A 196 -1.66 -5.09 -2.61
N GLU A 197 -1.45 -3.91 -3.16
CA GLU A 197 -0.35 -3.02 -2.79
C GLU A 197 -0.54 -2.43 -1.38
N SER A 198 -1.77 -2.10 -0.99
CA SER A 198 -2.07 -1.73 0.40
C SER A 198 -1.78 -2.87 1.37
N GLY A 199 -1.97 -4.12 0.94
CA GLY A 199 -1.60 -5.31 1.70
C GLY A 199 -0.11 -5.35 2.00
N HIS A 200 0.74 -5.07 1.01
CA HIS A 200 2.20 -4.98 1.20
C HIS A 200 2.58 -3.83 2.15
N ASN A 201 2.00 -2.64 1.96
CA ASN A 201 2.21 -1.51 2.86
C ASN A 201 1.82 -1.86 4.32
N TRP A 202 0.66 -2.50 4.51
CA TRP A 202 0.21 -2.95 5.83
C TRP A 202 1.18 -3.94 6.46
N LEU A 203 1.65 -4.93 5.71
CA LEU A 203 2.55 -5.95 6.26
C LEU A 203 3.91 -5.37 6.64
N ASN A 204 4.45 -4.48 5.81
CA ASN A 204 5.68 -3.75 6.11
C ASN A 204 5.56 -2.95 7.42
N ASP A 205 4.47 -2.20 7.58
CA ASP A 205 4.21 -1.44 8.80
C ASP A 205 3.98 -2.37 10.00
N ALA A 206 3.27 -3.49 9.83
CA ALA A 206 3.03 -4.45 10.92
C ALA A 206 4.32 -5.10 11.42
N LEU A 207 5.20 -5.55 10.51
CA LEU A 207 6.50 -6.12 10.85
C LEU A 207 7.39 -5.07 11.54
N ALA A 208 7.40 -3.83 11.04
CA ALA A 208 8.15 -2.73 11.66
C ALA A 208 7.62 -2.38 13.07
N ALA A 209 6.29 -2.24 13.21
CA ALA A 209 5.64 -1.89 14.48
C ALA A 209 5.85 -2.94 15.57
N THR A 210 6.03 -4.20 15.17
CA THR A 210 6.28 -5.32 16.08
C THR A 210 7.76 -5.66 16.24
N ALA A 211 8.65 -4.90 15.60
CA ALA A 211 10.08 -5.20 15.51
C ALA A 211 10.37 -6.65 15.06
N SER A 212 9.49 -7.22 14.23
CA SER A 212 9.61 -8.57 13.71
C SER A 212 10.68 -8.62 12.63
N LYS A 213 11.80 -9.28 12.93
CA LYS A 213 12.87 -9.55 11.97
C LYS A 213 12.75 -10.99 11.49
N ILE A 214 12.53 -11.15 10.19
CA ILE A 214 12.48 -12.46 9.54
C ILE A 214 13.84 -12.70 8.91
N SER A 215 14.50 -13.82 9.21
CA SER A 215 15.79 -14.16 8.59
C SER A 215 15.62 -14.46 7.10
N ASP A 216 16.59 -14.03 6.30
CA ASP A 216 16.68 -14.35 4.87
C ASP A 216 17.18 -15.78 4.61
N ASP A 217 17.71 -16.47 5.63
CA ASP A 217 18.22 -17.84 5.51
C ASP A 217 17.09 -18.86 5.31
N ALA A 218 15.91 -18.58 5.87
CA ALA A 218 14.75 -19.43 5.72
C ALA A 218 14.13 -19.21 4.34
N GLN A 219 14.04 -20.27 3.54
CA GLN A 219 13.48 -20.21 2.19
C GLN A 219 12.27 -21.11 2.04
N PHE A 220 11.29 -20.64 1.27
CA PHE A 220 10.04 -21.32 0.97
C PHE A 220 9.76 -21.24 -0.52
N TYR A 221 9.14 -22.29 -1.08
CA TYR A 221 8.77 -22.27 -2.48
C TYR A 221 7.59 -21.32 -2.69
N SER A 222 7.71 -20.39 -3.64
CA SER A 222 6.65 -19.45 -3.99
C SER A 222 5.98 -19.87 -5.29
N PRO A 223 4.73 -20.38 -5.27
CA PRO A 223 4.02 -20.79 -6.49
C PRO A 223 3.88 -19.66 -7.51
N TRP A 224 3.70 -18.42 -7.05
CA TRP A 224 3.57 -17.23 -7.90
C TRP A 224 4.83 -16.87 -8.71
N LYS A 225 6.02 -17.19 -8.18
CA LYS A 225 7.30 -16.94 -8.85
C LYS A 225 7.98 -18.22 -9.34
N GLN A 226 7.40 -19.38 -9.03
CA GLN A 226 7.92 -20.71 -9.35
C GLN A 226 9.38 -20.91 -8.93
N THR A 227 9.74 -20.39 -7.75
CA THR A 227 11.12 -20.41 -7.24
C THR A 227 11.15 -20.38 -5.71
N MET A 228 12.27 -20.78 -5.13
CA MET A 228 12.55 -20.59 -3.71
C MET A 228 12.74 -19.09 -3.42
N ARG A 229 12.05 -18.60 -2.39
CA ARG A 229 12.16 -17.20 -1.95
C ARG A 229 12.49 -17.16 -0.47
N PRO A 230 13.23 -16.11 -0.02
CA PRO A 230 13.34 -15.81 1.40
C PRO A 230 11.96 -15.72 2.06
N ALA A 231 11.90 -16.09 3.34
CA ALA A 231 10.70 -16.11 4.16
C ALA A 231 9.92 -14.79 4.10
N PHE A 232 10.62 -13.65 4.09
CA PHE A 232 10.01 -12.34 3.92
C PHE A 232 9.19 -12.23 2.63
N GLY A 233 9.76 -12.62 1.49
CA GLY A 233 9.10 -12.55 0.19
C GLY A 233 7.96 -13.56 0.05
N PHE A 234 8.11 -14.75 0.61
CA PHE A 234 7.05 -15.76 0.65
C PHE A 234 5.86 -15.29 1.49
N LEU A 235 6.13 -14.72 2.67
CA LEU A 235 5.10 -14.17 3.56
C LEU A 235 4.30 -13.04 2.89
N HIS A 236 4.97 -12.14 2.17
CA HIS A 236 4.29 -11.07 1.43
C HIS A 236 3.32 -11.62 0.38
N ALA A 237 3.72 -12.67 -0.34
CA ALA A 237 2.83 -13.32 -1.30
C ALA A 237 1.64 -13.99 -0.60
N CYS A 238 1.88 -14.70 0.51
CA CYS A 238 0.85 -15.34 1.33
C CYS A 238 -0.03 -14.35 2.11
N TRP A 239 0.25 -13.05 2.03
CA TRP A 239 -0.60 -12.01 2.60
C TRP A 239 -1.37 -11.26 1.52
N ALA A 240 -0.68 -10.67 0.54
CA ALA A 240 -1.31 -9.81 -0.45
C ALA A 240 -2.24 -10.57 -1.40
N PHE A 241 -1.85 -11.77 -1.88
CA PHE A 241 -2.70 -12.53 -2.81
C PHE A 241 -4.01 -13.01 -2.15
N PRO A 242 -4.02 -13.57 -0.92
CA PRO A 242 -5.25 -13.84 -0.19
C PRO A 242 -6.20 -12.64 -0.08
N LEU A 243 -5.68 -11.44 0.16
CA LEU A 243 -6.52 -10.23 0.19
C LEU A 243 -7.19 -9.99 -1.16
N THR A 244 -6.46 -10.13 -2.27
CA THR A 244 -7.05 -10.00 -3.61
C THR A 244 -8.06 -11.10 -3.93
N MET A 245 -7.88 -12.33 -3.40
CA MET A 245 -8.85 -13.41 -3.57
C MET A 245 -10.16 -13.09 -2.86
N ILE A 246 -10.08 -12.65 -1.60
CA ILE A 246 -11.24 -12.24 -0.79
C ILE A 246 -11.96 -11.06 -1.44
N TYR A 247 -11.21 -10.05 -1.90
CA TYR A 247 -11.77 -8.94 -2.68
C TYR A 247 -12.49 -9.41 -3.93
N THR A 248 -11.82 -10.24 -4.73
CA THR A 248 -12.35 -10.71 -6.03
C THR A 248 -13.62 -11.52 -5.83
N ALA A 249 -13.64 -12.45 -4.87
CA ALA A 249 -14.83 -13.25 -4.55
C ALA A 249 -16.03 -12.38 -4.15
N ARG A 250 -15.80 -11.28 -3.42
CA ARG A 250 -16.86 -10.37 -2.96
C ARG A 250 -17.40 -9.47 -4.05
N VAL A 251 -16.56 -9.03 -4.98
CA VAL A 251 -16.99 -8.16 -6.08
C VAL A 251 -17.57 -8.93 -7.26
N LEU A 252 -17.27 -10.24 -7.38
CA LEU A 252 -17.61 -11.04 -8.56
C LEU A 252 -19.10 -11.01 -8.93
N SER A 253 -19.99 -11.05 -7.93
CA SER A 253 -21.44 -11.00 -8.12
C SER A 253 -21.95 -9.68 -8.71
N GLN A 254 -21.14 -8.63 -8.68
CA GLN A 254 -21.45 -7.30 -9.20
C GLN A 254 -20.86 -7.08 -10.61
N THR A 255 -20.11 -8.05 -11.14
CA THR A 255 -19.45 -7.95 -12.44
C THR A 255 -20.17 -8.77 -13.51
N THR A 256 -20.07 -8.35 -14.76
CA THR A 256 -20.66 -9.05 -15.91
C THR A 256 -19.68 -9.09 -17.09
N GLY A 257 -19.99 -9.89 -18.11
CA GLY A 257 -19.25 -9.92 -19.38
C GLY A 257 -17.77 -10.30 -19.23
N ALA A 258 -16.90 -9.62 -19.99
CA ALA A 258 -15.47 -9.90 -20.03
C ALA A 258 -14.77 -9.69 -18.67
N LEU A 259 -15.19 -8.67 -17.90
CA LEU A 259 -14.65 -8.42 -16.57
C LEU A 259 -14.94 -9.59 -15.62
N HIS A 260 -16.17 -10.11 -15.63
CA HIS A 260 -16.54 -11.26 -14.80
C HIS A 260 -15.71 -12.49 -15.17
N GLN A 261 -15.57 -12.79 -16.47
CA GLN A 261 -14.76 -13.92 -16.94
C GLN A 261 -13.29 -13.79 -16.50
N PHE A 262 -12.72 -12.59 -16.65
CA PHE A 262 -11.37 -12.28 -16.20
C PHE A 262 -11.18 -12.50 -14.70
N LEU A 263 -12.09 -11.99 -13.87
CA LEU A 263 -12.00 -12.12 -12.42
C LEU A 263 -12.24 -13.54 -11.92
N THR A 264 -13.15 -14.30 -12.54
CA THR A 264 -13.33 -15.73 -12.25
C THR A 264 -12.05 -16.51 -12.55
N ALA A 265 -11.47 -16.32 -13.74
CA ALA A 265 -10.22 -16.97 -14.12
C ALA A 265 -9.05 -16.58 -13.19
N TYR A 266 -8.96 -15.30 -12.81
CA TYR A 266 -7.99 -14.83 -11.83
C TYR A 266 -8.17 -15.54 -10.49
N LEU A 267 -9.39 -15.60 -9.95
CA LEU A 267 -9.66 -16.22 -8.66
C LEU A 267 -9.31 -17.72 -8.67
N ASP A 268 -9.67 -18.45 -9.72
CA ASP A 268 -9.35 -19.87 -9.86
C ASP A 268 -7.83 -20.14 -9.96
N GLN A 269 -7.12 -19.27 -10.68
CA GLN A 269 -5.66 -19.30 -10.72
C GLN A 269 -5.08 -19.08 -9.31
N GLN A 270 -5.54 -18.05 -8.59
CA GLN A 270 -5.01 -17.75 -7.26
C GLN A 270 -5.33 -18.86 -6.24
N ARG A 271 -6.51 -19.50 -6.31
CA ARG A 271 -6.82 -20.70 -5.51
C ARG A 271 -5.80 -21.81 -5.72
N SER A 272 -5.49 -22.09 -7.00
CA SER A 272 -4.54 -23.14 -7.38
C SER A 272 -3.11 -22.83 -6.88
N LEU A 273 -2.72 -21.56 -6.85
CA LEU A 273 -1.43 -21.11 -6.35
C LEU A 273 -1.38 -21.07 -4.81
N LEU A 274 -2.47 -20.73 -4.13
CA LEU A 274 -2.52 -20.61 -2.67
C LEU A 274 -2.56 -21.97 -1.98
N ALA A 275 -3.34 -22.93 -2.50
CA ALA A 275 -3.53 -24.25 -1.90
C ALA A 275 -2.22 -24.96 -1.46
N PRO A 276 -1.16 -25.05 -2.30
CA PRO A 276 0.09 -25.73 -1.89
C PRO A 276 0.89 -24.98 -0.81
N THR A 277 0.51 -23.74 -0.45
CA THR A 277 1.23 -22.96 0.56
C THR A 277 0.78 -23.25 2.00
N ALA A 278 -0.26 -24.05 2.22
CA ALA A 278 -0.89 -24.20 3.54
C ALA A 278 0.08 -24.63 4.65
N ASP A 279 0.86 -25.69 4.41
CA ASP A 279 1.82 -26.20 5.40
C ASP A 279 2.99 -25.23 5.61
N ASP A 280 3.50 -24.65 4.53
CA ASP A 280 4.60 -23.69 4.56
C ASP A 280 4.18 -22.35 5.19
N HIS A 281 2.91 -21.98 5.09
CA HIS A 281 2.38 -20.79 5.74
C HIS A 281 2.45 -20.91 7.27
N ALA A 282 2.06 -22.05 7.84
CA ALA A 282 2.20 -22.28 9.28
C ALA A 282 3.67 -22.19 9.74
N ARG A 283 4.59 -22.73 8.93
CA ARG A 283 6.04 -22.69 9.19
C ARG A 283 6.62 -21.28 9.11
N VAL A 284 6.23 -20.48 8.12
CA VAL A 284 6.73 -19.09 8.02
C VAL A 284 6.17 -18.22 9.14
N LEU A 285 4.91 -18.43 9.55
CA LEU A 285 4.33 -17.69 10.68
C LEU A 285 5.06 -17.95 11.98
N ALA A 286 5.60 -19.15 12.20
CA ALA A 286 6.40 -19.46 13.40
C ALA A 286 7.67 -18.59 13.53
N LEU A 287 8.13 -17.95 12.44
CA LEU A 287 9.26 -17.02 12.44
C LEU A 287 8.89 -15.62 12.96
N ILE A 288 7.61 -15.28 13.06
CA ILE A 288 7.14 -13.98 13.56
C ILE A 288 6.96 -14.09 15.08
N PRO A 289 7.67 -13.32 15.92
CA PRO A 289 7.55 -13.44 17.37
C PRO A 289 6.18 -13.00 17.92
N ASN A 290 5.57 -11.99 17.30
CA ASN A 290 4.32 -11.39 17.77
C ASN A 290 3.10 -12.29 17.49
N ALA A 291 2.44 -12.76 18.54
CA ALA A 291 1.31 -13.69 18.43
C ALA A 291 0.06 -13.09 17.76
N ASP A 292 -0.26 -11.82 18.03
CA ASP A 292 -1.43 -11.15 17.44
C ASP A 292 -1.22 -10.98 15.92
N LEU A 293 -0.02 -10.58 15.50
CA LEU A 293 0.33 -10.50 14.09
C LEU A 293 0.20 -11.88 13.41
N ARG A 294 0.75 -12.94 14.01
CA ARG A 294 0.59 -14.31 13.48
C ARG A 294 -0.88 -14.69 13.31
N GLN A 295 -1.71 -14.41 14.30
CA GLN A 295 -3.14 -14.74 14.27
C GLN A 295 -3.88 -14.03 13.13
N ARG A 296 -3.58 -12.75 12.88
CA ARG A 296 -4.18 -11.96 11.79
C ARG A 296 -3.79 -12.52 10.42
N LEU A 297 -2.51 -12.79 10.22
CA LEU A 297 -1.98 -13.36 8.97
C LEU A 297 -2.58 -14.75 8.71
N HIS A 298 -2.65 -15.59 9.75
CA HIS A 298 -3.31 -16.90 9.69
C HIS A 298 -4.79 -16.78 9.31
N ALA A 299 -5.54 -15.88 9.94
CA ALA A 299 -6.97 -15.73 9.70
C ALA A 299 -7.29 -15.36 8.25
N VAL A 300 -6.56 -14.41 7.65
CA VAL A 300 -6.77 -13.99 6.26
C VAL A 300 -6.39 -15.10 5.27
N HIS A 301 -5.26 -15.79 5.50
CA HIS A 301 -4.85 -16.91 4.67
C HIS A 301 -5.87 -18.05 4.72
N HIS A 302 -6.37 -18.38 5.91
CA HIS A 302 -7.39 -19.41 6.10
C HIS A 302 -8.74 -19.02 5.46
N GLU A 303 -9.18 -17.76 5.58
CA GLU A 303 -10.38 -17.27 4.88
C GLU A 303 -10.23 -17.46 3.37
N ALA A 304 -9.09 -17.06 2.79
CA ALA A 304 -8.87 -17.21 1.36
C ALA A 304 -8.80 -18.66 0.89
N LEU A 305 -8.27 -19.59 1.69
CA LEU A 305 -8.29 -21.03 1.41
C LEU A 305 -9.71 -21.63 1.43
N SER A 306 -10.65 -20.99 2.12
CA SER A 306 -12.04 -21.47 2.23
C SER A 306 -12.96 -21.02 1.07
N LEU A 307 -12.48 -20.14 0.19
CA LEU A 307 -13.22 -19.60 -0.96
C LEU A 307 -13.27 -20.58 -2.14
#